data_AF-A0A920RWA8-F1
#
_entry.id   AF-A0A920RWA8-F1
#
_cell.length_a   1.000
_cell.length_b   1.000
_cell.length_c   1.000
_cell.angle_alpha   90.00
_cell.angle_beta   90.00
_cell.angle_gamma   90.00
#
_symmetry.space_group_name_H-M   'P 1'
#
loop_
_entity.id
_entity.type
_entity.pdbx_description
1 polymer ?
#
loop_
_entity_poly.entity_id
_entity_poly.type
_entity_poly.pdbx_seq_one_letter_code
_entity_poly.pdbx_strand_id
1 'polypeptide(L)'
;MDGMPIAYLTGYKEFWSLPLKVNQDTLIPRPETEHLVQQSLIKLDNLDKNYQILELGTGCGAVAVALAGERPKASIVATDVSVKALKIGKYNASKLHISNIQFVAVIG
;
A
#
# COMPACT_ATOMS: atom_id res chain seq x y z
N MET A 1 16.22 -4.92 -25.99
CA MET A 1 15.46 -4.07 -25.06
C MET A 1 14.80 -5.01 -24.09
N ASP A 2 15.43 -5.22 -22.94
CA ASP A 2 14.97 -6.18 -21.94
C ASP A 2 13.57 -5.78 -21.46
N GLY A 3 12.68 -6.76 -21.27
CA GLY A 3 11.26 -6.59 -20.92
C GLY A 3 11.02 -6.01 -19.50
N MET A 4 11.84 -5.05 -19.08
CA MET A 4 11.74 -4.35 -17.82
C MET A 4 10.52 -3.42 -17.86
N PRO A 5 9.59 -3.52 -16.89
CA PRO A 5 8.45 -2.64 -16.82
C PRO A 5 8.85 -1.16 -16.73
N ILE A 6 8.16 -0.30 -17.50
CA ILE A 6 8.41 1.15 -17.53
C ILE A 6 8.35 1.78 -16.13
N ALA A 7 7.44 1.32 -15.26
CA ALA A 7 7.32 1.85 -13.91
C ALA A 7 8.58 1.67 -13.05
N TYR A 8 9.39 0.65 -13.32
CA TYR A 8 10.69 0.49 -12.63
C TYR A 8 11.76 1.42 -13.21
N LEU A 9 11.65 1.81 -14.49
CA LEU A 9 12.53 2.80 -15.10
C LEU A 9 12.22 4.20 -14.57
N THR A 10 10.93 4.56 -14.44
CA THR A 10 10.50 5.84 -13.87
C THR A 10 10.59 5.86 -12.34
N GLY A 11 10.58 4.69 -11.69
CA GLY A 11 10.60 4.52 -10.24
C GLY A 11 9.28 4.86 -9.55
N TYR A 12 8.21 5.11 -10.30
CA TYR A 12 6.90 5.50 -9.79
C TYR A 12 5.76 4.87 -10.58
N LYS A 13 4.65 4.63 -9.87
CA LYS A 13 3.37 4.19 -10.42
C LYS A 13 2.24 4.94 -9.72
N GLU A 14 1.33 5.51 -10.49
CA GLU A 14 0.07 6.04 -9.96
C GLU A 14 -0.86 4.88 -9.60
N PHE A 15 -1.47 4.96 -8.41
CA PHE A 15 -2.47 4.04 -7.89
C PHE A 15 -3.40 4.80 -6.94
N TRP A 16 -4.72 4.73 -7.15
CA TRP A 16 -5.71 5.47 -6.37
C TRP A 16 -5.44 6.99 -6.34
N SER A 17 -4.99 7.56 -7.47
CA SER A 17 -4.51 8.95 -7.58
C SER A 17 -3.30 9.30 -6.69
N LEU A 18 -2.63 8.29 -6.12
CA LEU A 18 -1.44 8.45 -5.30
C LEU A 18 -0.18 8.12 -6.14
N PRO A 19 0.83 9.00 -6.19
CA PRO A 19 2.11 8.69 -6.80
C PRO A 19 2.95 7.81 -5.86
N LEU A 20 2.99 6.51 -6.13
CA LEU A 20 3.74 5.55 -5.31
C LEU A 20 5.10 5.26 -5.92
N LYS A 21 6.17 5.38 -5.13
CA LYS A 21 7.48 4.87 -5.49
C LYS A 21 7.41 3.35 -5.59
N VAL A 22 7.98 2.82 -6.67
CA VAL A 22 8.14 1.39 -6.91
C VAL A 22 9.56 1.09 -7.37
N ASN A 23 10.02 -0.13 -7.11
CA ASN A 23 11.29 -0.64 -7.63
C ASN A 23 11.21 -2.17 -7.76
N GLN A 24 12.34 -2.79 -8.12
CA GLN A 24 12.45 -4.24 -8.30
C GLN A 24 12.17 -5.05 -7.01
N ASP A 25 12.14 -4.43 -5.83
CA ASP A 25 11.83 -5.10 -4.56
C ASP A 25 10.32 -5.14 -4.26
N THR A 26 9.48 -4.55 -5.13
CA THR A 26 8.02 -4.44 -4.96
C THR A 26 7.29 -4.88 -6.21
N LEU A 27 6.06 -5.36 -6.08
CA LEU A 27 5.18 -5.50 -7.25
C LEU A 27 4.66 -4.12 -7.69
N ILE A 28 4.55 -3.91 -9.00
CA ILE A 28 3.91 -2.71 -9.55
C ILE A 28 2.40 -2.81 -9.29
N PRO A 29 1.79 -1.85 -8.59
CA PRO A 29 0.35 -1.82 -8.38
C PRO A 29 -0.41 -1.86 -9.71
N ARG A 30 -1.42 -2.71 -9.76
CA ARG A 30 -2.26 -2.93 -10.94
C ARG A 30 -3.55 -2.13 -10.81
N PRO A 31 -4.10 -1.55 -11.89
CA PRO A 31 -5.39 -0.84 -11.84
C PRO A 31 -6.51 -1.70 -11.25
N GLU A 32 -6.51 -3.00 -11.52
CA GLU A 32 -7.52 -3.94 -11.00
C GLU A 32 -7.48 -4.04 -9.46
N THR A 33 -6.33 -3.77 -8.84
CA THR A 33 -6.18 -3.75 -7.37
C THR A 33 -6.91 -2.56 -6.73
N GLU A 34 -7.26 -1.51 -7.48
CA GLU A 34 -8.10 -0.41 -6.98
C GLU A 34 -9.51 -0.88 -6.63
N HIS A 35 -10.00 -1.93 -7.30
CA HIS A 35 -11.28 -2.53 -6.96
C HIS A 35 -11.27 -3.12 -5.53
N LEU A 36 -10.15 -3.69 -5.08
CA LEU A 36 -10.00 -4.16 -3.70
C LEU A 36 -10.09 -3.03 -2.68
N VAL A 37 -9.49 -1.87 -2.97
CA VAL A 37 -9.61 -0.67 -2.13
C VAL A 37 -11.07 -0.25 -2.06
N GLN A 38 -11.73 -0.09 -3.21
CA GLN A 38 -13.14 0.32 -3.28
C GLN A 38 -14.06 -0.61 -2.49
N GLN A 39 -13.96 -1.94 -2.69
CA GLN A 39 -14.80 -2.90 -1.98
C GLN A 39 -14.50 -2.94 -0.48
N SER A 40 -13.24 -2.76 -0.09
CA SER A 40 -12.85 -2.64 1.32
C SER A 40 -13.54 -1.42 1.97
N LEU A 41 -13.52 -0.25 1.33
CA LEU A 41 -14.16 0.96 1.85
C LEU A 41 -15.67 0.78 2.04
N ILE A 42 -16.37 0.18 1.06
CA ILE A 42 -17.81 -0.12 1.16
C ILE A 42 -18.11 -1.02 2.37
N LYS A 43 -17.26 -2.03 2.61
CA LYS A 43 -17.44 -2.91 3.77
C LYS A 43 -17.17 -2.18 5.08
N LEU A 44 -16.13 -1.34 5.13
CA LEU A 44 -15.76 -0.57 6.32
C LEU A 44 -16.84 0.46 6.71
N ASP A 45 -17.58 1.01 5.74
CA ASP A 45 -18.67 1.97 6.02
C ASP A 45 -19.85 1.34 6.79
N ASN A 46 -19.96 0.01 6.77
CA ASN A 46 -20.96 -0.74 7.53
C ASN A 46 -20.46 -1.19 8.92
N LEU A 47 -19.21 -0.90 9.28
CA LEU A 47 -18.64 -1.25 10.58
C LEU A 47 -18.71 -0.06 11.54
N ASP A 48 -18.73 -0.37 12.83
CA ASP A 48 -18.49 0.63 13.87
C ASP A 48 -17.12 1.28 13.69
N LYS A 49 -16.96 2.53 14.12
CA LYS A 49 -15.77 3.37 13.85
C LYS A 49 -14.45 2.87 14.48
N ASN A 50 -14.46 1.73 15.17
CA ASN A 50 -13.30 1.12 15.81
C ASN A 50 -12.95 -0.21 15.13
N TYR A 51 -12.21 -0.13 14.04
CA TYR A 51 -11.66 -1.31 13.36
C TYR A 51 -10.15 -1.17 13.14
N GLN A 52 -9.50 -2.32 13.04
CA GLN A 52 -8.10 -2.45 12.65
C GLN A 52 -8.04 -3.22 11.33
N ILE A 53 -7.15 -2.78 10.44
CA ILE A 53 -6.97 -3.37 9.12
C ILE A 53 -5.61 -4.06 9.10
N LEU A 54 -5.57 -5.32 8.66
CA LEU A 54 -4.34 -6.05 8.39
C LEU A 54 -4.18 -6.25 6.89
N GLU A 55 -3.05 -5.81 6.33
CA GLU A 55 -2.65 -6.14 4.96
C GLU A 55 -1.49 -7.14 4.99
N LEU A 56 -1.64 -8.23 4.23
CA LEU A 56 -0.62 -9.26 4.03
C LEU A 56 0.04 -9.09 2.67
N GLY A 57 1.37 -8.98 2.65
CA GLY A 57 2.14 -8.76 1.41
C GLY A 57 1.96 -7.35 0.84
N THR A 58 2.12 -6.33 1.69
CA THR A 58 1.84 -4.92 1.35
C THR A 58 2.70 -4.35 0.22
N GLY A 59 3.87 -4.94 -0.05
CA GLY A 59 4.74 -4.48 -1.14
C GLY A 59 5.15 -3.02 -0.99
N CYS A 60 4.83 -2.19 -2.00
CA CYS A 60 5.05 -0.74 -1.96
C CYS A 60 4.01 0.03 -1.11
N GLY A 61 3.11 -0.66 -0.41
CA GLY A 61 2.08 -0.06 0.43
C GLY A 61 0.83 0.40 -0.29
N ALA A 62 0.56 -0.08 -1.51
CA ALA A 62 -0.49 0.50 -2.35
C ALA A 62 -1.88 0.50 -1.70
N VAL A 63 -2.34 -0.67 -1.23
CA VAL A 63 -3.67 -0.79 -0.62
C VAL A 63 -3.66 -0.17 0.78
N ALA A 64 -2.68 -0.45 1.64
CA ALA A 64 -2.59 0.17 2.97
C ALA A 64 -2.58 1.70 2.91
N VAL A 65 -1.79 2.31 2.03
CA VAL A 65 -1.69 3.78 1.92
C VAL A 65 -3.00 4.38 1.41
N ALA A 66 -3.64 3.76 0.40
CA ALA A 66 -4.94 4.21 -0.08
C ALA A 66 -6.01 4.15 1.02
N LEU A 67 -6.13 3.01 1.71
CA LEU A 67 -7.09 2.85 2.81
C LEU A 67 -6.81 3.79 3.97
N ALA A 68 -5.55 4.02 4.31
CA ALA A 68 -5.16 4.91 5.40
C ALA A 68 -5.52 6.37 5.11
N GLY A 69 -5.35 6.83 3.86
CA GLY A 69 -5.75 8.18 3.43
C GLY A 69 -7.27 8.37 3.43
N GLU A 70 -8.01 7.36 2.98
CA GLU A 70 -9.49 7.37 2.95
C GLU A 70 -10.11 7.22 4.34
N ARG A 71 -9.41 6.57 5.28
CA ARG A 71 -9.86 6.38 6.66
C ARG A 71 -8.77 6.83 7.65
N PRO A 72 -8.58 8.15 7.87
CA PRO A 72 -7.52 8.68 8.75
C PRO A 72 -7.61 8.23 10.21
N LYS A 73 -8.77 7.74 10.65
CA LYS A 73 -9.00 7.20 12.00
C LYS A 73 -8.74 5.69 12.11
N ALA A 74 -8.61 4.99 10.99
CA ALA A 74 -8.31 3.57 11.00
C ALA A 74 -6.87 3.33 11.43
N SER A 75 -6.62 2.24 12.16
CA SER A 75 -5.28 1.74 12.41
C SER A 75 -5.00 0.59 11.45
N ILE A 76 -3.92 0.71 10.67
CA ILE A 76 -3.54 -0.30 9.68
C ILE A 76 -2.22 -0.94 10.09
N VAL A 77 -2.16 -2.27 10.06
CA VAL A 77 -0.92 -3.05 10.11
C VAL A 77 -0.65 -3.59 8.72
N ALA A 78 0.48 -3.20 8.14
CA ALA A 78 0.89 -3.61 6.80
C ALA A 78 2.12 -4.52 6.91
N THR A 79 1.98 -5.77 6.44
CA THR A 79 3.01 -6.80 6.62
C THR A 79 3.61 -7.23 5.30
N ASP A 80 4.89 -7.59 5.32
CA ASP A 80 5.57 -8.23 4.20
C ASP A 80 6.73 -9.09 4.72
N VAL A 81 7.09 -10.14 3.98
CA VAL A 81 8.31 -10.91 4.22
C VAL A 81 9.55 -10.15 3.76
N SER A 82 9.40 -9.28 2.77
CA SER A 82 10.47 -8.48 2.21
C SER A 82 10.66 -7.18 3.00
N VAL A 83 11.73 -7.14 3.81
CA VAL A 83 12.15 -5.90 4.47
C VAL A 83 12.43 -4.77 3.48
N LYS A 84 12.87 -5.10 2.26
CA LYS A 84 13.10 -4.11 1.20
C LYS A 84 11.78 -3.51 0.69
N ALA A 85 10.75 -4.33 0.50
CA ALA A 85 9.41 -3.85 0.15
C ALA A 85 8.85 -2.93 1.24
N LEU A 86 8.96 -3.33 2.52
CA LEU A 86 8.53 -2.51 3.65
C LEU A 86 9.23 -1.15 3.72
N LYS A 87 10.50 -1.04 3.30
CA LYS A 87 11.18 0.27 3.20
C LYS A 87 10.52 1.17 2.15
N ILE A 88 10.10 0.62 1.02
CA ILE A 88 9.37 1.36 -0.02
C ILE A 88 7.98 1.74 0.48
N GLY A 89 7.24 0.83 1.11
CA GLY A 89 5.95 1.14 1.74
C GLY A 89 6.03 2.28 2.76
N LYS A 90 7.00 2.21 3.67
CA LYS A 90 7.27 3.29 4.65
C LYS A 90 7.61 4.62 3.98
N TYR A 91 8.42 4.60 2.93
CA TYR A 91 8.74 5.80 2.16
C TYR A 91 7.48 6.42 1.55
N ASN A 92 6.63 5.62 0.92
CA ASN A 92 5.39 6.10 0.29
C ASN A 92 4.43 6.71 1.32
N ALA A 93 4.19 6.02 2.44
CA ALA A 93 3.36 6.55 3.51
C ALA A 93 3.91 7.89 4.03
N SER A 94 5.22 7.99 4.27
CA SER A 94 5.86 9.23 4.72
C SER A 94 5.74 10.36 3.71
N LYS A 95 5.93 10.09 2.41
CA LYS A 95 5.82 11.10 1.35
C LYS A 95 4.40 11.62 1.14
N LEU A 96 3.40 10.80 1.45
CA LEU A 96 1.98 11.13 1.33
C LEU A 96 1.38 11.60 2.65
N HIS A 97 2.21 11.88 3.67
CA HIS A 97 1.80 12.33 5.00
C HIS A 97 0.81 11.39 5.71
N ILE A 98 0.92 10.09 5.45
CA ILE A 98 0.13 9.04 6.08
C ILE A 98 0.90 8.48 7.29
N SER A 99 0.28 8.57 8.47
CA SER A 99 0.90 8.21 9.76
C SER A 99 0.19 7.08 10.49
N ASN A 100 -0.99 6.66 10.02
CA ASN A 100 -1.84 5.64 10.65
C ASN A 100 -1.58 4.22 10.13
N ILE A 101 -0.35 3.93 9.70
CA ILE A 101 0.10 2.60 9.24
C ILE A 101 1.33 2.16 10.04
N GLN A 102 1.26 0.96 10.61
CA GLN A 102 2.39 0.25 11.19
C GLN A 102 2.89 -0.81 10.20
N PHE A 103 4.14 -0.67 9.75
CA PHE A 103 4.78 -1.63 8.85
C PHE A 103 5.58 -2.67 9.63
N VAL A 104 5.25 -3.95 9.48
CA VAL A 104 5.81 -5.07 10.26
C VAL A 104 6.38 -6.14 9.34
N ALA A 105 7.62 -6.57 9.61
CA ALA A 105 8.20 -7.71 8.90
C ALA A 105 7.69 -9.02 9.52
N VAL A 106 7.23 -9.94 8.68
CA VAL A 106 6.86 -11.29 9.10
C VAL A 106 7.97 -12.26 8.69
N ILE A 107 8.50 -12.99 9.66
CA ILE A 107 9.51 -14.03 9.43
C ILE A 107 8.73 -15.34 9.29
N GLY A 108 8.85 -15.98 8.13
CA GLY A 108 8.27 -17.29 7.86
C GLY A 108 9.08 -18.42 8.48
#